data_AF-A0A2I7KA41-F1
#
_entry.id   AF-A0A2I7KA41-F1
#
_cell.length_a   1.000
_cell.length_b   1.000
_cell.length_c   1.000
_cell.angle_alpha   90.00
_cell.angle_beta   90.00
_cell.angle_gamma   90.00
#
_symmetry.space_group_name_H-M   'P 1'
#
loop_
_entity.id
_entity.type
_entity.pdbx_description
1 polymer ?
#
loop_
_entity_poly.entity_id
_entity_poly.type
_entity_poly.pdbx_seq_one_letter_code
_entity_poly.pdbx_strand_id
1 'polypeptide(L)'
;MTFELTLLGTAIHILIWEKLPEWGTWFKTLISLLPSPLRTLYEQWHCPFCAGFWIALALHWMTGFWTIPELNELSTRLGTVGTPVAWILDALATATLIYTAIIALKAVGLPAMKAHMMKEDFMTSAFGDGSATTD
;
A
#
# COMPACT_ATOMS: atom_id res chain seq x y z
N MET A 1 -3.04 2.91 20.64
CA MET A 1 -2.73 2.83 19.19
C MET A 1 -4.01 2.68 18.41
N THR A 2 -4.17 3.49 17.37
CA THR A 2 -5.27 3.37 16.41
C THR A 2 -4.70 2.80 15.10
N PHE A 3 -5.44 1.92 14.43
CA PHE A 3 -5.00 1.26 13.18
C PHE A 3 -5.68 1.86 11.94
N GLU A 4 -6.57 2.82 12.13
CA GLU A 4 -7.38 3.48 11.12
C GLU A 4 -6.50 4.13 10.05
N LEU A 5 -5.50 4.90 10.47
CA LEU A 5 -4.53 5.51 9.57
C LEU A 5 -3.73 4.46 8.79
N THR A 6 -3.30 3.39 9.47
CA THR A 6 -2.55 2.30 8.84
C THR A 6 -3.41 1.58 7.80
N LEU A 7 -4.67 1.27 8.11
CA LEU A 7 -5.59 0.59 7.20
C LEU A 7 -5.91 1.44 5.98
N LEU A 8 -6.29 2.71 6.19
CA LEU A 8 -6.55 3.65 5.10
C LEU A 8 -5.31 3.89 4.26
N GLY A 9 -4.16 4.10 4.89
CA GLY A 9 -2.90 4.32 4.18
C GLY A 9 -2.46 3.11 3.36
N THR A 10 -2.63 1.92 3.91
CA THR A 10 -2.39 0.65 3.19
C THR A 10 -3.33 0.50 2.00
N ALA A 11 -4.63 0.75 2.19
CA ALA A 11 -5.61 0.66 1.13
C ALA A 11 -5.33 1.66 -0.01
N ILE A 12 -4.97 2.90 0.33
CA ILE A 12 -4.59 3.93 -0.64
C ILE A 12 -3.36 3.49 -1.43
N HIS A 13 -2.32 3.00 -0.76
CA HIS A 13 -1.11 2.57 -1.46
C HIS A 13 -1.38 1.40 -2.42
N ILE A 14 -2.15 0.39 -1.97
CA ILE A 14 -2.57 -0.73 -2.82
C ILE A 14 -3.39 -0.22 -4.01
N LEU A 15 -4.35 0.68 -3.78
CA LEU A 15 -5.18 1.22 -4.86
C LEU A 15 -4.34 1.96 -5.90
N ILE A 16 -3.43 2.84 -5.49
CA ILE A 16 -2.67 3.70 -6.40
C ILE A 16 -1.59 2.92 -7.16
N TRP A 17 -0.83 2.07 -6.47
CA TRP A 17 0.34 1.42 -7.09
C TRP A 17 0.10 -0.03 -7.53
N GLU A 18 -0.86 -0.74 -6.95
CA GLU A 18 -1.13 -2.14 -7.33
C GLU A 18 -2.38 -2.27 -8.21
N LYS A 19 -3.47 -1.55 -7.94
CA LYS A 19 -4.76 -1.77 -8.63
C LYS A 19 -5.08 -0.79 -9.76
N LEU A 20 -4.86 0.51 -9.59
CA LEU A 20 -5.11 1.50 -10.64
C LEU A 20 -4.33 1.24 -11.95
N PRO A 21 -3.07 0.75 -11.92
CA PRO A 21 -2.37 0.37 -13.14
C PRO A 21 -2.96 -0.84 -13.88
N GLU A 22 -3.76 -1.68 -13.20
CA GLU A 22 -4.42 -2.86 -13.78
C GLU A 22 -5.79 -2.52 -14.39
N TRP A 23 -6.47 -1.47 -13.90
CA TRP A 23 -7.84 -1.09 -14.29
C TRP A 23 -8.01 -0.49 -15.70
N GLY A 24 -6.98 -0.54 -16.55
CA GLY A 24 -7.04 -0.16 -17.96
C GLY A 24 -5.93 0.78 -18.42
N THR A 25 -5.96 1.17 -19.69
CA THR A 25 -4.93 2.03 -20.29
C THR A 25 -5.05 3.50 -19.88
N TRP A 26 -6.24 3.96 -19.47
CA TRP A 26 -6.50 5.38 -19.16
C TRP A 26 -5.59 5.92 -18.05
N PHE A 27 -5.34 5.15 -16.99
CA PHE A 27 -4.47 5.59 -15.88
C PHE A 27 -3.01 5.67 -16.33
N LYS A 28 -2.56 4.70 -17.13
CA LYS A 28 -1.22 4.72 -17.74
C LYS A 28 -1.05 5.92 -18.68
N THR A 29 -2.10 6.25 -19.45
CA THR A 29 -2.13 7.45 -20.29
C THR A 29 -2.12 8.73 -19.47
N LEU A 30 -2.83 8.77 -18.33
CA LEU A 30 -2.80 9.92 -17.43
C LEU A 30 -1.39 10.17 -16.88
N ILE A 31 -0.72 9.12 -16.40
CA ILE A 31 0.68 9.20 -15.93
C ILE A 31 1.64 9.55 -17.09
N SER A 32 1.34 9.12 -18.32
CA SER A 32 2.15 9.47 -19.50
C SER A 32 1.96 10.93 -19.97
N LEU A 33 0.91 11.60 -19.52
CA LEU A 33 0.67 13.04 -19.75
C LEU A 33 1.25 13.92 -18.63
N LEU A 34 1.63 13.34 -17.49
CA LEU A 34 2.23 14.09 -16.39
C LEU A 34 3.60 14.69 -16.78
N PRO A 35 3.90 15.93 -16.36
CA PRO A 35 5.24 16.51 -16.46
C PRO A 35 6.30 15.62 -15.82
N SER A 36 7.51 15.64 -16.40
CA SER A 36 8.65 14.81 -15.96
C SER A 36 8.83 14.73 -14.43
N PRO A 37 8.83 15.83 -13.65
CA PRO A 37 9.07 15.73 -12.20
C PRO A 37 7.97 14.95 -11.45
N LEU A 38 6.71 15.08 -11.88
CA LEU A 38 5.60 14.37 -11.24
C LEU A 38 5.62 12.88 -11.58
N ARG A 39 6.05 12.52 -12.79
CA ARG A 39 6.24 11.11 -13.14
C ARG A 39 7.36 10.47 -12.31
N THR A 40 8.49 11.16 -12.18
CA THR A 40 9.59 10.68 -11.34
C THR A 40 9.15 10.51 -9.88
N LEU A 41 8.36 11.45 -9.35
CA LEU A 41 7.83 11.35 -7.98
C LEU A 41 6.91 10.14 -7.82
N TYR A 42 6.00 9.91 -8.78
CA TYR A 42 5.12 8.74 -8.78
C TYR A 42 5.90 7.41 -8.79
N GLU A 43 6.97 7.32 -9.60
CA GLU A 43 7.83 6.14 -9.67
C GLU A 43 8.62 5.93 -8.36
N GLN A 44 9.18 7.00 -7.78
CA GLN A 44 9.89 6.93 -6.50
C GLN A 44 8.97 6.56 -5.34
N TRP A 45 7.71 6.98 -5.38
CA TRP A 45 6.70 6.69 -4.35
C TRP A 45 6.12 5.28 -4.46
N HIS A 46 6.58 4.45 -5.40
CA HIS A 46 6.22 3.02 -5.42
C HIS A 46 6.69 2.30 -4.14
N CYS A 47 7.70 2.82 -3.44
CA CYS A 47 8.08 2.30 -2.13
C CYS A 47 6.95 2.52 -1.10
N PRO A 48 6.41 1.46 -0.45
CA PRO A 48 5.31 1.59 0.50
C PRO A 48 5.61 2.48 1.69
N PHE A 49 6.85 2.50 2.16
CA PHE A 49 7.27 3.38 3.24
C PHE A 49 7.31 4.85 2.77
N CYS A 50 7.85 5.11 1.58
CA CYS A 50 7.99 6.47 1.04
C CYS A 50 6.63 7.11 0.76
N ALA A 51 5.75 6.43 0.03
CA ALA A 51 4.38 6.92 -0.15
C ALA A 51 3.60 6.90 1.17
N GLY A 52 3.78 5.85 1.97
CA GLY A 52 3.09 5.67 3.24
C GLY A 52 3.30 6.83 4.21
N PHE A 53 4.49 7.41 4.26
CA PHE A 53 4.77 8.61 5.06
C PHE A 53 3.90 9.79 4.64
N TRP A 54 3.87 10.13 3.35
CA TRP A 54 3.10 11.26 2.84
C TRP A 54 1.59 11.02 2.95
N ILE A 55 1.15 9.79 2.69
CA ILE A 55 -0.25 9.39 2.86
C ILE A 55 -0.66 9.50 4.33
N ALA A 56 0.15 8.99 5.25
CA ALA A 56 -0.12 9.05 6.69
C ALA A 56 -0.17 10.50 7.19
N LEU A 57 0.78 11.34 6.77
CA LEU A 57 0.79 12.76 7.14
C LEU A 57 -0.46 13.49 6.61
N ALA A 58 -0.85 13.22 5.36
CA ALA A 58 -2.06 13.81 4.78
C ALA A 58 -3.33 13.31 5.49
N LEU A 59 -3.43 12.01 5.77
CA LEU A 59 -4.56 11.43 6.50
C LEU A 59 -4.65 11.98 7.92
N HIS A 60 -3.53 12.10 8.63
CA HIS A 60 -3.47 12.72 9.94
C HIS A 60 -4.00 14.16 9.88
N TRP A 61 -3.52 14.96 8.92
CA TRP A 61 -3.98 16.34 8.74
C TRP A 61 -5.49 16.43 8.45
N MET A 62 -6.04 15.53 7.62
CA MET A 62 -7.46 15.55 7.23
C MET A 62 -8.40 15.00 8.30
N THR A 63 -7.98 13.97 9.04
CA THR A 63 -8.85 13.22 9.96
C THR A 63 -8.63 13.59 11.43
N GLY A 64 -7.44 14.11 11.76
CA GLY A 64 -7.01 14.33 13.14
C GLY A 64 -6.72 13.03 13.91
N PHE A 65 -6.67 11.88 13.25
CA PHE A 65 -6.33 10.61 13.89
C PHE A 65 -4.84 10.53 14.20
N TRP A 66 -4.52 9.81 15.29
CA TRP A 66 -3.17 9.55 15.76
C TRP A 66 -2.93 8.06 15.84
N THR A 67 -1.86 7.58 15.19
CA THR A 67 -1.46 6.18 15.33
C THR A 67 -0.97 5.92 16.75
N ILE A 68 -0.18 6.84 17.29
CA ILE A 68 0.31 6.83 18.68
C ILE A 68 -0.22 8.09 19.38
N PRO A 69 -1.35 7.98 20.11
CA PRO A 69 -1.99 9.12 20.78
C PRO A 69 -1.07 9.88 21.74
N GLU A 70 -0.10 9.20 22.34
CA GLU A 70 0.85 9.76 23.30
C GLU A 70 1.76 10.82 22.68
N LEU A 71 1.96 10.79 21.35
CA LEU A 71 2.69 11.86 20.64
C LEU A 71 1.94 13.19 20.61
N ASN A 72 0.62 13.17 20.80
CA ASN A 72 -0.14 14.40 20.93
C ASN A 72 0.31 15.21 22.17
N GLU A 73 0.74 14.53 23.26
CA GLU A 73 1.31 15.21 24.44
C GLU A 73 2.72 15.75 24.20
N LEU A 74 3.41 15.31 23.15
CA LEU A 74 4.71 15.87 22.78
C LEU A 74 4.57 17.32 22.30
N SER A 75 3.41 17.67 21.72
CA SER A 75 3.08 19.04 21.32
C SER A 75 3.05 20.01 22.51
N THR A 76 2.58 19.56 23.67
CA THR A 76 2.49 20.38 24.89
C THR A 76 3.83 20.50 25.60
N ARG A 77 4.69 19.48 25.53
CA ARG A 77 6.02 19.48 26.17
C ARG A 77 7.08 20.29 25.42
N LEU A 78 7.07 20.29 24.09
CA LEU A 78 8.08 20.96 23.25
C LEU A 78 7.63 22.34 22.72
N GLY A 79 6.43 22.79 23.06
CA GLY A 79 5.89 24.07 22.61
C GLY A 79 5.66 24.11 21.10
N THR A 80 6.00 25.22 20.44
CA THR A 80 5.70 25.46 19.02
C THR A 80 6.34 24.45 18.06
N VAL A 81 7.48 23.87 18.42
CA VAL A 81 8.17 22.84 17.63
C VAL A 81 7.61 21.43 17.89
N GLY A 82 6.90 21.24 19.02
CA GLY A 82 6.37 19.94 19.41
C GLY A 82 5.31 19.41 18.44
N THR A 83 4.49 20.29 17.87
CA THR A 83 3.43 19.91 16.91
C THR A 83 3.98 19.28 15.63
N PRO A 84 4.84 19.96 14.84
CA PRO A 84 5.37 19.37 13.60
C PRO A 84 6.22 18.12 13.87
N VAL A 85 6.95 18.08 14.99
CA VAL A 85 7.73 16.89 15.38
C VAL A 85 6.81 15.71 15.69
N ALA A 86 5.73 15.93 16.45
CA ALA A 86 4.76 14.90 16.77
C ALA A 86 4.10 14.32 15.50
N TRP A 87 3.76 15.18 14.55
CA TRP A 87 3.14 14.77 13.28
C TRP A 87 4.07 13.92 12.43
N ILE A 88 5.33 14.35 12.29
CA ILE A 88 6.34 13.61 11.52
C ILE A 88 6.59 12.24 12.16
N LEU A 89 6.72 12.19 13.48
CA LEU A 89 6.96 10.94 14.21
C LEU A 89 5.75 9.99 14.15
N ASP A 90 4.53 10.51 14.26
CA ASP A 90 3.31 9.71 14.08
C ASP A 90 3.25 9.15 12.65
N ALA A 91 3.45 9.99 11.63
CA ALA A 91 3.47 9.57 10.23
C ALA A 91 4.56 8.53 9.93
N LEU A 92 5.74 8.63 10.54
CA LEU A 92 6.80 7.62 10.43
C LEU A 92 6.39 6.28 11.05
N ALA A 93 5.74 6.31 12.22
CA ALA A 93 5.21 5.11 12.84
C ALA A 93 4.13 4.45 11.96
N THR A 94 3.19 5.24 11.44
CA THR A 94 2.16 4.76 10.50
C THR A 94 2.79 4.18 9.23
N ALA A 95 3.76 4.87 8.63
CA ALA A 95 4.42 4.41 7.40
C ALA A 95 5.12 3.06 7.59
N THR A 96 5.72 2.84 8.76
CA THR A 96 6.33 1.56 9.13
C THR A 96 5.29 0.44 9.21
N LEU A 97 4.12 0.74 9.81
CA LEU A 97 3.00 -0.20 9.86
C LEU A 97 2.42 -0.49 8.47
N ILE A 98 2.25 0.53 7.63
CA ILE A 98 1.80 0.38 6.23
C ILE A 98 2.75 -0.53 5.46
N TYR A 99 4.06 -0.28 5.55
CA TYR A 99 5.07 -1.13 4.92
C TYR A 99 5.00 -2.57 5.42
N THR A 100 4.85 -2.76 6.73
CA THR A 100 4.70 -4.09 7.34
C THR A 100 3.44 -4.80 6.83
N ALA A 101 2.31 -4.10 6.76
CA ALA A 101 1.05 -4.64 6.27
C ALA A 101 1.16 -5.08 4.81
N ILE A 102 1.81 -4.28 3.95
CA ILE A 102 1.98 -4.62 2.53
C ILE A 102 2.91 -5.80 2.35
N ILE A 103 4.01 -5.88 3.11
CA ILE A 103 4.88 -7.06 3.08
C ILE A 103 4.11 -8.29 3.56
N ALA A 104 3.35 -8.18 4.65
CA ALA A 104 2.56 -9.28 5.18
C ALA A 104 1.55 -9.78 4.14
N LEU A 105 0.83 -8.86 3.47
CA LEU A 105 -0.12 -9.21 2.41
C LEU A 105 0.58 -9.91 1.23
N LYS A 106 1.75 -9.43 0.81
CA LYS A 106 2.55 -10.08 -0.25
C LYS A 106 3.05 -11.46 0.17
N ALA A 107 3.53 -11.58 1.40
CA ALA A 107 4.03 -12.83 1.96
C ALA A 107 2.92 -13.88 2.12
N VAL A 108 1.69 -13.47 2.45
CA VAL A 108 0.51 -14.36 2.52
C VAL A 108 -0.06 -14.66 1.13
N GLY A 109 0.05 -13.73 0.18
CA GLY A 109 -0.40 -13.93 -1.21
C GLY A 109 0.44 -14.97 -1.97
N LEU A 110 1.74 -15.06 -1.71
CA LEU A 110 2.66 -16.04 -2.31
C LEU A 110 2.24 -17.51 -2.12
N PRO A 111 1.99 -18.00 -0.89
CA PRO A 111 1.50 -19.37 -0.68
C PRO A 111 0.09 -19.57 -1.25
N ALA A 112 -0.77 -18.56 -1.20
CA ALA A 112 -2.12 -18.64 -1.78
C ALA A 112 -2.09 -18.82 -3.32
N MET A 113 -1.24 -18.04 -4.01
CA MET A 113 -1.00 -18.17 -5.44
C MET A 113 -0.43 -19.55 -5.80
N LYS A 114 0.58 -20.03 -5.05
CA LYS A 114 1.14 -21.38 -5.28
C LYS A 114 0.10 -22.48 -5.10
N ALA A 115 -0.72 -22.40 -4.05
CA ALA A 115 -1.79 -23.38 -3.83
C ALA A 115 -2.83 -23.36 -4.96
N HIS A 116 -3.17 -22.17 -5.48
CA HIS A 116 -4.08 -22.03 -6.62
C HIS A 116 -3.51 -22.65 -7.90
N MET A 117 -2.25 -22.31 -8.25
CA MET A 117 -1.58 -22.87 -9.43
C MET A 117 -1.45 -24.39 -9.35
N MET A 118 -1.04 -24.92 -8.19
CA MET A 118 -0.97 -26.39 -7.99
C MET A 118 -2.34 -27.07 -8.13
N LYS A 119 -3.43 -26.40 -7.73
CA LYS A 119 -4.78 -26.90 -7.94
C LYS A 119 -5.17 -26.88 -9.41
N GLU A 120 -4.88 -25.82 -10.15
CA GLU A 120 -5.14 -25.73 -11.59
C GLU A 120 -4.33 -26.77 -12.39
N ASP A 121 -3.04 -26.93 -12.06
CA ASP A 121 -2.17 -27.94 -12.64
C ASP A 121 -2.69 -29.36 -12.34
N PHE A 122 -3.11 -29.63 -11.09
CA PHE A 122 -3.74 -30.89 -10.72
C PHE A 122 -5.02 -31.15 -11.52
N MET A 123 -5.94 -30.19 -11.59
CA MET A 123 -7.19 -30.35 -12.35
C MET A 123 -6.94 -30.58 -13.85
N THR A 124 -5.96 -29.88 -14.42
CA THR A 124 -5.57 -30.04 -15.83
C THR A 124 -4.96 -31.43 -16.07
N SER A 125 -4.07 -31.89 -15.20
CA SER A 125 -3.44 -33.21 -15.31
C SER A 125 -4.39 -34.39 -15.02
N ALA A 126 -5.33 -34.22 -14.08
CA ALA A 126 -6.23 -35.29 -13.65
C ALA A 126 -7.44 -35.47 -14.57
N PHE A 127 -7.83 -34.43 -15.31
CA PHE A 127 -9.07 -34.42 -16.11
C PHE A 127 -8.90 -33.91 -17.55
N GLY A 128 -7.71 -33.44 -17.95
CA GLY A 128 -7.43 -32.87 -19.28
C GLY A 128 -7.13 -33.90 -20.38
N ASP A 129 -6.77 -35.15 -20.03
CA ASP A 129 -6.40 -36.20 -20.99
C ASP A 129 -7.60 -36.96 -21.59
N GLY A 130 -8.76 -36.30 -21.76
CA GLY A 130 -10.01 -36.92 -22.21
C GLY A 130 -10.51 -36.53 -23.60
N SER A 131 -9.91 -35.57 -24.31
CA SER A 131 -10.47 -35.04 -25.57
C SER A 131 -9.58 -35.18 -26.81
N ALA A 132 -8.47 -35.92 -26.72
CA ALA A 132 -7.56 -36.15 -27.84
C ALA A 132 -7.32 -37.65 -28.10
N THR A 133 -8.38 -38.37 -28.44
CA THR A 133 -8.26 -39.53 -29.33
C THR A 133 -9.20 -39.30 -30.51
N THR A 134 -8.58 -38.91 -31.61
CA THR A 134 -9.11 -38.87 -32.98
C THR A 134 -9.37 -40.27 -33.52
N ASP A 135 -10.28 -40.31 -34.50
CA ASP A 135 -10.49 -41.32 -35.56
C ASP A 135 -11.40 -42.53 -35.26
#